data_AF-A0A9E7W2I1-F1
#
_entry.id   AF-A0A9E7W2I1-F1
#
_cell.length_a   1.000
_cell.length_b   1.000
_cell.length_c   1.000
_cell.angle_alpha   90.00
_cell.angle_beta   90.00
_cell.angle_gamma   90.00
#
_symmetry.space_group_name_H-M   'P 1'
#
loop_
_entity.id
_entity.type
_entity.pdbx_description
1 polymer ?
#
loop_
_entity_poly.entity_id
_entity_poly.type
_entity_poly.pdbx_seq_one_letter_code
_entity_poly.pdbx_strand_id
1 'polypeptide(L)'
;MTIFDILLIVLGIGALFAGFRQGIITALGTAAGLIVGWILGRLLSPLVESLSAGTDVMDNQGVLMLLASMPLVLSVLFAFAGSGIGAWLKNNMDSDLGQGIDAVGGTVTAGIVYVLVIWLAAGFIRTTPLVEPNRWVADSAVIAAIDRTIPYSSQNALGGLARGLSASGFPQVFSGQPEQIRGVGEPDEGMVDVGRSVEDSVVKITTTATSCATGSEGSGFVYEDGLVATNAHVVAGSTELAVQVGGKGRPYRAEVVEFDAEADVAVLRVQGLDAPALDFGNGLGPGDDSVVVGFPANGPYTISPARVREKINARGLDIYDSQSVVREVYALRGIVREGNSGGPLIDADGNVVGMVFARSATDDETGYALTRPEIADELDAGAAERAPQPTGQCTN
;
A
#
# COMPACT_ATOMS: atom_id res chain seq x y z
N MET A 1 -0.94 32.93 6.20
CA MET A 1 -0.63 32.86 4.77
C MET A 1 0.87 32.76 4.62
N THR A 2 1.35 31.62 4.14
CA THR A 2 2.77 31.30 3.97
C THR A 2 3.28 31.76 2.59
N ILE A 3 4.60 31.73 2.35
CA ILE A 3 5.18 31.96 1.01
C ILE A 3 4.64 30.92 0.01
N PHE A 4 4.42 29.69 0.49
CA PHE A 4 3.82 28.62 -0.29
C PHE A 4 2.38 28.94 -0.70
N ASP A 5 1.55 29.53 0.19
CA ASP A 5 0.21 30.00 -0.17
C ASP A 5 0.24 31.05 -1.30
N ILE A 6 1.19 32.00 -1.24
CA ILE A 6 1.33 33.04 -2.28
C ILE A 6 1.71 32.40 -3.62
N LEU A 7 2.63 31.44 -3.63
CA LEU A 7 3.02 30.72 -4.85
C LEU A 7 1.83 29.97 -5.45
N LEU A 8 1.04 29.27 -4.64
CA LEU A 8 -0.17 28.59 -5.09
C LEU A 8 -1.17 29.59 -5.69
N ILE A 9 -1.45 30.70 -5.01
CA ILE A 9 -2.38 31.72 -5.52
C ILE A 9 -1.90 32.30 -6.86
N VAL A 10 -0.60 32.61 -7.00
CA VAL A 10 -0.03 33.12 -8.26
C VAL A 10 -0.16 32.10 -9.38
N LEU A 11 0.15 30.82 -9.10
CA LEU A 11 -0.03 29.73 -10.06
C LEU A 11 -1.50 29.54 -10.45
N GLY A 12 -2.42 29.63 -9.49
CA GLY A 12 -3.85 29.56 -9.74
C GLY A 12 -4.36 30.69 -10.64
N ILE A 13 -3.94 31.93 -10.38
CA ILE A 13 -4.26 33.09 -11.24
C ILE A 13 -3.70 32.88 -12.65
N GLY A 14 -2.47 32.37 -12.76
CA GLY A 14 -1.86 32.02 -14.04
C GLY A 14 -2.65 30.96 -14.81
N ALA A 15 -3.10 29.91 -14.11
CA ALA A 15 -3.92 28.84 -14.68
C ALA A 15 -5.29 29.35 -15.16
N LEU A 16 -5.95 30.21 -14.39
CA LEU A 16 -7.22 30.83 -14.78
C LEU A 16 -7.05 31.73 -16.00
N PHE A 17 -5.97 32.52 -16.07
CA PHE A 17 -5.68 33.37 -17.22
C PHE A 17 -5.33 32.55 -18.48
N ALA A 18 -4.59 31.46 -18.32
CA ALA A 18 -4.33 30.51 -19.40
C ALA A 18 -5.63 29.86 -19.90
N GLY A 19 -6.51 29.43 -18.98
CA GLY A 19 -7.83 28.88 -19.30
C GLY A 19 -8.73 29.86 -20.03
N PHE A 20 -8.72 31.13 -19.62
CA PHE A 20 -9.44 32.21 -20.31
C PHE A 20 -8.98 32.38 -21.76
N ARG A 21 -7.66 32.30 -22.00
CA ARG A 21 -7.10 32.41 -23.36
C ARG A 21 -7.33 31.16 -24.20
N GLN A 22 -7.22 29.99 -23.61
CA GLN A 22 -7.34 28.71 -24.32
C GLN A 22 -8.79 28.37 -24.66
N GLY A 23 -9.73 28.64 -23.76
CA GLY A 23 -11.14 28.31 -23.93
C GLY A 23 -11.51 26.88 -23.52
N ILE A 24 -12.80 26.62 -23.31
CA ILE A 24 -13.32 25.33 -22.84
C ILE A 24 -13.08 24.21 -23.84
N ILE A 25 -13.20 24.48 -25.14
CA ILE A 25 -13.07 23.46 -26.19
C ILE A 25 -11.64 22.93 -26.24
N THR A 26 -10.66 23.83 -26.17
CA THR A 26 -9.24 23.49 -26.09
C THR A 26 -8.94 22.74 -24.79
N ALA A 27 -9.47 23.20 -23.65
CA ALA A 27 -9.26 22.57 -22.35
C ALA A 27 -9.85 21.14 -22.28
N LEU A 28 -11.04 20.92 -22.84
CA LEU A 28 -11.65 19.60 -22.96
C LEU A 28 -10.86 18.69 -23.88
N GLY A 29 -10.34 19.23 -24.99
CA GLY A 29 -9.43 18.51 -25.88
C GLY A 29 -8.16 18.05 -25.14
N THR A 30 -7.52 18.94 -24.38
CA THR A 30 -6.34 18.63 -23.56
C THR A 30 -6.65 17.56 -22.51
N ALA A 31 -7.78 17.67 -21.80
CA ALA A 31 -8.19 16.71 -20.78
C ALA A 31 -8.49 15.32 -21.38
N ALA A 32 -9.21 15.27 -22.50
CA ALA A 32 -9.45 14.03 -23.23
C ALA A 32 -8.12 13.41 -23.71
N GLY A 33 -7.19 14.24 -24.17
CA GLY A 33 -5.84 13.82 -24.52
C GLY A 33 -5.08 13.16 -23.35
N LEU A 34 -5.09 13.77 -22.16
CA LEU A 34 -4.47 13.18 -20.97
C LEU A 34 -5.06 11.80 -20.63
N ILE A 35 -6.39 11.69 -20.64
CA ILE A 35 -7.10 10.44 -20.32
C ILE A 35 -6.76 9.36 -21.34
N VAL A 36 -6.83 9.68 -22.63
CA VAL A 36 -6.52 8.74 -23.72
C VAL A 36 -5.05 8.31 -23.66
N GLY A 37 -4.13 9.24 -23.46
CA GLY A 37 -2.70 8.94 -23.36
C GLY A 37 -2.37 8.05 -22.16
N TRP A 38 -3.02 8.25 -21.02
CA TRP A 38 -2.87 7.39 -19.85
C TRP A 38 -3.42 5.98 -20.08
N ILE A 39 -4.63 5.86 -20.65
CA ILE A 39 -5.26 4.56 -20.97
C ILE A 39 -4.40 3.79 -21.97
N LEU A 40 -3.97 4.45 -23.05
CA LEU A 40 -3.13 3.83 -24.06
C LEU A 40 -1.76 3.45 -23.51
N GLY A 41 -1.15 4.28 -22.68
CA GLY A 41 0.12 3.95 -22.03
C GLY A 41 0.00 2.68 -21.20
N ARG A 42 -1.05 2.58 -20.37
CA ARG A 42 -1.29 1.36 -19.59
C ARG A 42 -1.57 0.14 -20.47
N LEU A 43 -2.35 0.31 -21.53
CA LEU A 43 -2.74 -0.80 -22.41
C LEU A 43 -1.55 -1.31 -23.24
N LEU A 44 -0.57 -0.44 -23.52
CA LEU A 44 0.63 -0.78 -24.27
C LEU A 44 1.79 -1.25 -23.37
N SER A 45 1.79 -0.94 -22.06
CA SER A 45 2.84 -1.39 -21.13
C SER A 45 3.11 -2.90 -21.18
N PRO A 46 2.10 -3.79 -21.09
CA PRO A 46 2.34 -5.24 -21.14
C PRO A 46 2.88 -5.72 -22.49
N LEU A 47 2.51 -5.02 -23.57
CA LEU A 47 2.99 -5.35 -24.91
C LEU A 47 4.48 -5.01 -25.04
N VAL A 48 4.89 -3.83 -24.56
CA VAL A 48 6.30 -3.43 -24.59
C VAL A 48 7.11 -4.36 -23.70
N GLU A 49 6.62 -4.69 -22.51
CA GLU A 49 7.23 -5.68 -21.62
C GLU A 49 7.39 -7.03 -22.33
N SER A 50 6.35 -7.57 -22.98
CA SER A 50 6.41 -8.85 -23.70
C SER A 50 7.37 -8.87 -24.89
N LEU A 51 7.49 -7.75 -25.62
CA LEU A 51 8.41 -7.61 -26.75
C LEU A 51 9.87 -7.47 -26.31
N SER A 52 10.05 -7.00 -25.09
CA SER A 52 11.34 -6.73 -24.49
C SER A 52 11.85 -7.94 -23.69
N ALA A 53 10.95 -8.81 -23.23
CA ALA A 53 11.25 -10.04 -22.51
C ALA A 53 12.19 -10.96 -23.32
N GLY A 54 13.35 -11.28 -22.73
CA GLY A 54 14.40 -12.10 -23.36
C GLY A 54 15.54 -11.31 -24.01
N THR A 55 15.56 -9.98 -23.90
CA THR A 55 16.71 -9.14 -24.24
C THR A 55 17.38 -8.60 -22.98
N ASP A 56 18.71 -8.36 -23.00
CA ASP A 56 19.48 -7.74 -21.88
C ASP A 56 18.99 -6.33 -21.48
N VAL A 57 17.94 -5.84 -22.12
CA VAL A 57 17.40 -4.49 -22.00
C VAL A 57 16.61 -4.32 -20.68
N MET A 58 16.08 -5.38 -20.06
CA MET A 58 15.31 -5.29 -18.80
C MET A 58 16.15 -5.25 -17.54
N ASP A 59 17.42 -5.64 -17.64
CA ASP A 59 18.37 -5.53 -16.51
C ASP A 59 18.87 -4.09 -16.34
N ASN A 60 18.56 -3.21 -17.29
CA ASN A 60 18.89 -1.80 -17.24
C ASN A 60 17.78 -1.01 -16.53
N GLN A 61 18.07 -0.54 -15.30
CA GLN A 61 17.17 0.33 -14.53
C GLN A 61 16.67 1.55 -15.32
N GLY A 62 17.47 2.06 -16.27
CA GLY A 62 17.07 3.16 -17.14
C GLY A 62 15.91 2.80 -18.08
N VAL A 63 15.80 1.54 -18.50
CA VAL A 63 14.71 1.05 -19.35
C VAL A 63 13.44 0.85 -18.54
N LEU A 64 13.53 0.25 -17.35
CA LEU A 64 12.38 0.10 -16.46
C LEU A 64 11.79 1.46 -16.07
N MET A 65 12.63 2.46 -15.78
CA MET A 65 12.16 3.84 -15.56
C MET A 65 11.53 4.45 -16.81
N LEU A 66 12.05 4.14 -18.01
CA LEU A 66 11.47 4.57 -19.28
C LEU A 66 10.08 3.96 -19.51
N LEU A 67 9.91 2.66 -19.23
CA LEU A 67 8.63 1.95 -19.33
C LEU A 67 7.62 2.45 -18.30
N ALA A 68 8.04 2.65 -17.05
CA ALA A 68 7.20 3.23 -16.00
C ALA A 68 6.80 4.67 -16.30
N SER A 69 7.62 5.42 -17.04
CA SER A 69 7.31 6.78 -17.49
C SER A 69 6.39 6.83 -18.71
N MET A 70 6.18 5.71 -19.40
CA MET A 70 5.46 5.65 -20.68
C MET A 70 4.01 6.16 -20.60
N PRO A 71 3.20 5.84 -19.56
CA PRO A 71 1.88 6.43 -19.37
C PRO A 71 1.92 7.95 -19.20
N LEU A 72 2.92 8.47 -18.50
CA LEU A 72 3.09 9.91 -18.29
C LEU A 72 3.48 10.62 -19.60
N VAL A 73 4.43 10.05 -20.34
CA VAL A 73 4.90 10.57 -21.63
C VAL A 73 3.77 10.59 -22.65
N LEU A 74 3.01 9.50 -22.77
CA LEU A 74 1.85 9.46 -23.67
C LEU A 74 0.73 10.39 -23.23
N SER A 75 0.48 10.53 -21.92
CA SER A 75 -0.49 11.51 -21.42
C SER A 75 -0.15 12.92 -21.90
N VAL A 76 1.11 13.34 -21.76
CA VAL A 76 1.55 14.67 -22.20
C VAL A 76 1.44 14.80 -23.73
N LEU A 77 1.88 13.79 -24.49
CA LEU A 77 1.83 13.82 -25.95
C LEU A 77 0.40 13.91 -26.49
N PHE A 78 -0.53 13.13 -25.93
CA PHE A 78 -1.93 13.18 -26.33
C PHE A 78 -2.64 14.44 -25.81
N ALA A 79 -2.22 15.02 -24.68
CA ALA A 79 -2.70 16.32 -24.23
C ALA A 79 -2.38 17.44 -25.23
N PHE A 80 -1.17 17.42 -25.81
CA PHE A 80 -0.79 18.34 -26.89
C PHE A 80 -1.64 18.12 -28.15
N ALA A 81 -1.82 16.87 -28.58
CA ALA A 81 -2.66 16.54 -29.73
C ALA A 81 -4.12 16.98 -29.51
N GLY A 82 -4.68 16.67 -28.35
CA GLY A 82 -6.04 17.05 -27.95
C GLY A 82 -6.23 18.56 -27.86
N SER A 83 -5.23 19.29 -27.35
CA SER A 83 -5.21 20.76 -27.39
C SER A 83 -5.23 21.30 -28.82
N GLY A 84 -4.49 20.68 -29.74
CA GLY A 84 -4.48 21.08 -31.16
C GLY A 84 -5.83 20.85 -31.84
N ILE A 85 -6.46 19.71 -31.59
CA ILE A 85 -7.81 19.40 -32.08
C ILE A 85 -8.85 20.36 -31.50
N GLY A 86 -8.77 20.67 -30.21
CA GLY A 86 -9.66 21.62 -29.56
C GLY A 86 -9.51 23.04 -30.10
N ALA A 87 -8.27 23.49 -30.36
CA ALA A 87 -8.00 24.78 -30.99
C ALA A 87 -8.51 24.82 -32.45
N TRP A 88 -8.39 23.72 -33.19
CA TRP A 88 -8.93 23.60 -34.54
C TRP A 88 -10.46 23.68 -34.56
N LEU A 89 -11.13 22.96 -33.65
CA LEU A 89 -12.59 23.02 -33.49
C LEU A 89 -13.08 24.43 -33.11
N LYS A 90 -12.35 25.10 -32.21
CA LYS A 90 -12.63 26.48 -31.79
C LYS A 90 -12.55 27.47 -32.94
N ASN A 91 -11.54 27.35 -33.81
CA ASN A 91 -11.36 28.25 -34.96
C ASN A 91 -12.45 28.10 -36.03
N ASN A 92 -13.27 27.06 -35.95
CA ASN A 92 -14.38 26.80 -36.85
C ASN A 92 -15.75 27.31 -36.31
N MET A 93 -15.76 28.00 -35.17
CA MET A 93 -16.96 28.62 -34.56
C MET A 93 -16.99 30.15 -34.76
N ASP A 94 -17.82 30.61 -35.68
CA ASP A 94 -17.92 32.03 -36.11
C ASP A 94 -18.85 32.93 -35.27
N SER A 95 -19.21 32.56 -34.04
CA SER A 95 -20.12 33.38 -33.22
C SER A 95 -19.40 34.07 -32.04
N ASP A 96 -19.50 35.40 -31.97
CA ASP A 96 -18.94 36.23 -30.88
C ASP A 96 -19.46 35.81 -29.49
N LEU A 97 -20.72 35.37 -29.43
CA LEU A 97 -21.36 34.89 -28.20
C LEU A 97 -20.79 33.53 -27.75
N GLY A 98 -20.42 32.67 -28.71
CA GLY A 98 -19.74 31.39 -28.46
C GLY A 98 -18.30 31.58 -27.97
N GLN A 99 -17.58 32.60 -28.44
CA GLN A 99 -16.22 32.90 -27.99
C GLN A 99 -16.18 33.41 -26.54
N GLY A 100 -17.19 34.19 -26.12
CA GLY A 100 -17.33 34.63 -24.73
C GLY A 100 -17.62 33.47 -23.77
N ILE A 101 -18.55 32.57 -24.14
CA ILE A 101 -18.87 31.38 -23.35
C ILE A 101 -17.68 30.41 -23.30
N ASP A 102 -16.94 30.25 -24.40
CA ASP A 102 -15.74 29.43 -24.46
C ASP A 102 -14.64 29.93 -23.52
N ALA A 103 -14.38 31.25 -23.49
CA ALA A 103 -13.38 31.85 -22.61
C ALA A 103 -13.75 31.72 -21.11
N VAL A 104 -15.02 31.99 -20.76
CA VAL A 104 -15.51 31.82 -19.39
C VAL A 104 -15.49 30.34 -18.97
N GLY A 105 -15.95 29.45 -19.85
CA GLY A 105 -15.92 28.01 -19.62
C GLY A 105 -14.49 27.48 -19.47
N GLY A 106 -13.53 27.98 -20.25
CA GLY A 106 -12.12 27.64 -20.14
C GLY A 106 -11.52 28.06 -18.80
N THR A 107 -11.92 29.22 -18.28
CA THR A 107 -11.51 29.71 -16.95
C THR A 107 -12.03 28.81 -15.83
N VAL A 108 -13.31 28.43 -15.89
CA VAL A 108 -13.94 27.55 -14.89
C VAL A 108 -13.28 26.17 -14.91
N THR A 109 -13.12 25.57 -16.10
CA THR A 109 -12.47 24.26 -16.25
C THR A 109 -11.03 24.29 -15.76
N ALA A 110 -10.24 25.31 -16.12
CA ALA A 110 -8.87 25.45 -15.65
C ALA A 110 -8.80 25.60 -14.13
N GLY A 111 -9.75 26.32 -13.52
CA GLY A 111 -9.87 26.44 -12.07
C GLY A 111 -10.13 25.10 -11.39
N ILE A 112 -11.07 24.31 -11.91
CA ILE A 112 -11.38 22.97 -11.39
C ILE A 112 -10.16 22.05 -11.49
N VAL A 113 -9.52 22.00 -12.66
CA VAL A 113 -8.32 21.18 -12.88
C VAL A 113 -7.18 21.61 -11.96
N TYR A 114 -6.95 22.91 -11.81
CA TYR A 114 -5.93 23.44 -10.92
C TYR A 114 -6.17 23.00 -9.48
N VAL A 115 -7.39 23.15 -8.96
CA VAL A 115 -7.76 22.72 -7.60
C VAL A 115 -7.54 21.21 -7.44
N LEU A 116 -7.94 20.40 -8.42
CA LEU A 116 -7.77 18.95 -8.39
C LEU A 116 -6.29 18.55 -8.36
N VAL A 117 -5.45 19.16 -9.20
CA VAL A 117 -4.01 18.88 -9.26
C VAL A 117 -3.32 19.24 -7.94
N ILE A 118 -3.61 20.43 -7.41
CA ILE A 118 -3.04 20.87 -6.13
C ILE A 118 -3.49 19.96 -4.97
N TRP A 119 -4.76 19.56 -4.97
CA TRP A 119 -5.31 18.64 -3.98
C TRP A 119 -4.65 17.25 -4.02
N LEU A 120 -4.43 16.69 -5.22
CA LEU A 120 -3.72 15.42 -5.40
C LEU A 120 -2.24 15.53 -5.03
N ALA A 121 -1.56 16.59 -5.47
CA ALA A 121 -0.15 16.82 -5.15
C ALA A 121 0.06 16.98 -3.64
N ALA A 122 -0.82 17.70 -2.95
CA ALA A 122 -0.80 17.81 -1.49
C ALA A 122 -1.02 16.45 -0.81
N GLY A 123 -1.93 15.62 -1.33
CA GLY A 123 -2.14 14.25 -0.86
C GLY A 123 -0.88 13.39 -0.98
N PHE A 124 -0.21 13.44 -2.14
CA PHE A 124 1.03 12.71 -2.39
C PHE A 124 2.18 13.20 -1.50
N ILE A 125 2.37 14.51 -1.36
CA ILE A 125 3.41 15.06 -0.48
C ILE A 125 3.19 14.58 0.96
N ARG A 126 1.93 14.50 1.42
CA ARG A 126 1.57 13.96 2.74
C ARG A 126 1.91 12.49 2.95
N THR A 127 2.07 11.71 1.88
CA THR A 127 2.51 10.31 1.96
C THR A 127 4.03 10.15 1.82
N THR A 128 4.78 11.23 1.53
CA THR A 128 6.24 11.17 1.48
C THR A 128 6.88 11.37 2.86
N PRO A 129 8.06 10.79 3.13
CA PRO A 129 8.78 11.00 4.40
C PRO A 129 9.53 12.34 4.48
N LEU A 130 9.37 13.23 3.49
CA LEU A 130 10.12 14.49 3.44
C LEU A 130 9.51 15.52 4.41
N VAL A 131 10.26 15.91 5.44
CA VAL A 131 9.78 16.79 6.53
C VAL A 131 9.43 18.20 6.05
N GLU A 132 10.29 18.81 5.22
CA GLU A 132 10.10 20.21 4.79
C GLU A 132 8.90 20.39 3.83
N PRO A 133 8.73 19.60 2.75
CA PRO A 133 7.53 19.64 1.92
C PRO A 133 6.23 19.37 2.68
N ASN A 134 6.26 18.44 3.64
CA ASN A 134 5.11 18.14 4.49
C ASN A 134 4.69 19.34 5.34
N ARG A 135 5.65 20.04 5.94
CA ARG A 135 5.39 21.27 6.71
C ARG A 135 4.74 22.34 5.84
N TRP A 136 5.22 22.55 4.62
CA TRP A 136 4.63 23.54 3.71
C TRP A 136 3.16 23.25 3.39
N VAL A 137 2.81 21.98 3.21
CA VAL A 137 1.43 21.54 2.96
C VAL A 137 0.56 21.66 4.22
N ALA A 138 1.09 21.27 5.38
CA ALA A 138 0.37 21.34 6.65
C ALA A 138 0.04 22.78 7.09
N ASP A 139 0.96 23.72 6.85
CA ASP A 139 0.80 25.12 7.25
C ASP A 139 0.04 25.96 6.20
N SER A 140 -0.36 25.37 5.08
CA SER A 140 -1.01 26.09 3.97
C SER A 140 -2.50 26.37 4.24
N ALA A 141 -2.86 27.64 4.23
CA ALA A 141 -4.26 28.06 4.30
C ALA A 141 -5.04 27.72 3.01
N VAL A 142 -4.36 27.71 1.85
CA VAL A 142 -4.96 27.36 0.56
C VAL A 142 -5.34 25.88 0.52
N ILE A 143 -4.43 24.98 0.91
CA ILE A 143 -4.71 23.55 0.97
C ILE A 143 -5.82 23.26 2.00
N ALA A 144 -5.76 23.88 3.18
CA ALA A 144 -6.81 23.72 4.19
C ALA A 144 -8.20 24.17 3.70
N ALA A 145 -8.28 25.20 2.85
CA ALA A 145 -9.53 25.64 2.24
C ALA A 145 -10.06 24.65 1.19
N ILE A 146 -9.15 24.08 0.38
CA ILE A 146 -9.49 23.03 -0.60
C ILE A 146 -10.01 21.78 0.13
N ASP A 147 -9.31 21.32 1.17
CA ASP A 147 -9.68 20.14 1.96
C ASP A 147 -11.05 20.27 2.64
N ARG A 148 -11.47 21.50 3.01
CA ARG A 148 -12.82 21.75 3.56
C ARG A 148 -13.93 21.70 2.52
N THR A 149 -13.58 21.94 1.25
CA THR A 149 -14.55 22.05 0.16
C THR A 149 -14.78 20.69 -0.52
N ILE A 150 -13.75 19.85 -0.56
CA ILE A 150 -13.82 18.50 -1.13
C ILE A 150 -14.22 17.51 -0.03
N PRO A 151 -15.34 16.76 -0.19
CA PRO A 151 -15.89 15.91 0.88
C PRO A 151 -15.07 14.65 1.20
N TYR A 152 -13.98 14.41 0.48
CA TYR A 152 -13.10 13.25 0.66
C TYR A 152 -11.65 13.72 0.85
N SER A 153 -10.83 12.95 1.55
CA SER A 153 -9.40 13.27 1.69
C SER A 153 -8.62 12.82 0.46
N SER A 154 -7.60 13.60 0.07
CA SER A 154 -6.73 13.28 -1.07
C SER A 154 -5.95 11.98 -0.87
N GLN A 155 -5.60 11.66 0.38
CA GLN A 155 -4.97 10.40 0.77
C GLN A 155 -5.89 9.19 0.52
N ASN A 156 -7.19 9.31 0.80
CA ASN A 156 -8.14 8.22 0.57
C ASN A 156 -8.45 8.03 -0.92
N ALA A 157 -8.45 9.12 -1.71
CA ALA A 157 -8.64 9.04 -3.16
C ALA A 157 -7.41 8.45 -3.87
N LEU A 158 -6.20 8.89 -3.49
CA LEU A 158 -4.95 8.28 -3.96
C LEU A 158 -4.82 6.84 -3.47
N GLY A 159 -5.22 6.55 -2.22
CA GLY A 159 -5.28 5.20 -1.68
C GLY A 159 -6.33 4.32 -2.34
N GLY A 160 -7.45 4.86 -2.82
CA GLY A 160 -8.44 4.14 -3.63
C GLY A 160 -7.94 3.82 -5.03
N LEU A 161 -7.25 4.77 -5.65
CA LEU A 161 -6.57 4.57 -6.93
C LEU A 161 -5.40 3.59 -6.80
N ALA A 162 -4.60 3.73 -5.74
CA ALA A 162 -3.55 2.81 -5.36
C ALA A 162 -4.14 1.42 -5.12
N ARG A 163 -5.19 1.24 -4.31
CA ARG A 163 -5.90 -0.04 -4.12
C ARG A 163 -6.38 -0.68 -5.44
N GLY A 164 -6.82 0.12 -6.41
CA GLY A 164 -7.17 -0.36 -7.76
C GLY A 164 -5.97 -0.66 -8.67
N LEU A 165 -4.78 -0.18 -8.30
CA LEU A 165 -3.48 -0.44 -8.93
C LEU A 165 -2.63 -1.48 -8.16
N SER A 166 -2.89 -1.69 -6.87
CA SER A 166 -2.09 -2.39 -5.87
C SER A 166 -2.88 -3.51 -5.20
N ALA A 167 -3.80 -4.13 -5.94
CA ALA A 167 -4.22 -5.49 -5.65
C ALA A 167 -3.03 -6.49 -5.57
N SER A 168 -1.82 -6.03 -5.91
CA SER A 168 -0.51 -6.71 -5.88
C SER A 168 0.24 -6.69 -4.53
N GLY A 169 -0.38 -6.30 -3.41
CA GLY A 169 0.34 -6.14 -2.13
C GLY A 169 -0.15 -7.02 -0.97
N PHE A 170 -1.34 -7.62 -1.07
CA PHE A 170 -1.90 -8.51 -0.06
C PHE A 170 -2.55 -9.72 -0.74
N PRO A 171 -2.30 -10.95 -0.27
CA PRO A 171 -2.99 -12.13 -0.78
C PRO A 171 -4.51 -11.99 -0.63
N GLN A 172 -5.27 -12.39 -1.65
CA GLN A 172 -6.72 -12.48 -1.52
C GLN A 172 -7.09 -13.68 -0.63
N VAL A 173 -7.72 -13.39 0.52
CA VAL A 173 -8.14 -14.42 1.49
C VAL A 173 -9.20 -15.35 0.91
N PHE A 174 -10.07 -14.83 0.04
CA PHE A 174 -11.13 -15.60 -0.61
C PHE A 174 -10.98 -15.52 -2.13
N SER A 175 -10.94 -16.69 -2.78
CA SER A 175 -11.00 -16.79 -4.24
C SER A 175 -12.32 -17.43 -4.67
N GLY A 176 -13.09 -16.72 -5.51
CA GLY A 176 -14.32 -17.23 -6.13
C GLY A 176 -15.56 -17.28 -5.23
N GLN A 177 -15.51 -16.76 -3.99
CA GLN A 177 -16.67 -16.60 -3.12
C GLN A 177 -16.73 -15.21 -2.49
N PRO A 178 -17.92 -14.62 -2.30
CA PRO A 178 -18.07 -13.34 -1.62
C PRO A 178 -17.69 -13.46 -0.15
N GLU A 179 -16.89 -12.51 0.32
CA GLU A 179 -16.53 -12.35 1.72
C GLU A 179 -17.78 -12.12 2.57
N GLN A 180 -17.94 -12.92 3.64
CA GLN A 180 -19.02 -12.78 4.59
C GLN A 180 -18.47 -12.24 5.91
N ILE A 181 -18.87 -11.02 6.28
CA ILE A 181 -18.36 -10.33 7.46
C ILE A 181 -19.40 -10.42 8.57
N ARG A 182 -19.09 -11.20 9.62
CA ARG A 182 -19.91 -11.23 10.83
C ARG A 182 -19.71 -9.98 11.66
N GLY A 183 -20.81 -9.35 12.06
CA GLY A 183 -20.79 -8.23 12.99
C GLY A 183 -20.42 -8.68 14.41
N VAL A 184 -19.52 -7.94 15.05
CA VAL A 184 -19.16 -8.06 16.48
C VAL A 184 -19.03 -6.68 17.10
N GLY A 185 -19.06 -6.61 18.44
CA GLY A 185 -18.87 -5.35 19.17
C GLY A 185 -17.52 -4.70 18.88
N GLU A 186 -17.34 -3.46 19.36
CA GLU A 186 -16.03 -2.77 19.26
C GLU A 186 -14.96 -3.51 20.08
N PRO A 187 -13.70 -3.54 19.62
CA PRO A 187 -12.59 -4.10 20.40
C PRO A 187 -12.41 -3.42 21.76
N ASP A 188 -11.93 -4.16 22.75
CA ASP A 188 -11.56 -3.60 24.05
C ASP A 188 -10.27 -2.75 23.96
N GLU A 189 -10.38 -1.45 24.24
CA GLU A 189 -9.24 -0.52 24.32
C GLU A 189 -8.24 -0.87 25.43
N GLY A 190 -8.63 -1.69 26.42
CA GLY A 190 -7.72 -2.22 27.44
C GLY A 190 -6.58 -3.06 26.85
N MET A 191 -6.77 -3.60 25.64
CA MET A 191 -5.76 -4.37 24.93
C MET A 191 -4.54 -3.54 24.50
N VAL A 192 -4.62 -2.21 24.54
CA VAL A 192 -3.48 -1.34 24.23
C VAL A 192 -2.32 -1.54 25.21
N ASP A 193 -2.60 -1.76 26.49
CA ASP A 193 -1.54 -1.99 27.50
C ASP A 193 -0.84 -3.33 27.28
N VAL A 194 -1.60 -4.36 26.88
CA VAL A 194 -1.04 -5.66 26.49
C VAL A 194 -0.12 -5.50 25.27
N GLY A 195 -0.56 -4.76 24.25
CA GLY A 195 0.25 -4.47 23.07
C GLY A 195 1.56 -3.75 23.41
N ARG A 196 1.57 -2.83 24.38
CA ARG A 196 2.82 -2.17 24.83
C ARG A 196 3.77 -3.16 25.50
N SER A 197 3.24 -4.13 26.24
CA SER A 197 4.06 -5.06 27.02
C SER A 197 4.89 -6.02 26.17
N VAL A 198 4.48 -6.25 24.91
CA VAL A 198 5.14 -7.17 23.98
C VAL A 198 6.04 -6.48 22.94
N GLU A 199 6.17 -5.14 22.97
CA GLU A 199 6.89 -4.35 21.95
C GLU A 199 8.32 -4.87 21.70
N ASP A 200 9.03 -5.26 22.76
CA ASP A 200 10.42 -5.72 22.69
C ASP A 200 10.56 -7.14 22.09
N SER A 201 9.46 -7.85 21.86
CA SER A 201 9.45 -9.15 21.17
C SER A 201 8.99 -9.05 19.71
N VAL A 202 8.47 -7.90 19.29
CA VAL A 202 7.97 -7.68 17.94
C VAL A 202 9.05 -6.98 17.12
N VAL A 203 9.22 -7.42 15.88
CA VAL A 203 10.31 -6.94 15.04
C VAL A 203 9.79 -6.36 13.74
N LYS A 204 10.46 -5.30 13.28
CA LYS A 204 10.25 -4.74 11.95
C LYS A 204 11.15 -5.45 10.96
N ILE A 205 10.60 -5.89 9.85
CA ILE A 205 11.31 -6.60 8.79
C ILE A 205 11.38 -5.69 7.57
N THR A 206 12.58 -5.55 7.03
CA THR A 206 12.83 -4.82 5.79
C THR A 206 13.67 -5.69 4.87
N THR A 207 13.26 -5.80 3.62
CA THR A 207 13.92 -6.64 2.63
C THR A 207 14.50 -5.79 1.52
N THR A 208 15.64 -6.22 0.99
CA THR A 208 16.19 -5.69 -0.25
C THR A 208 16.17 -6.83 -1.26
N ALA A 209 15.55 -6.62 -2.40
CA ALA A 209 15.48 -7.59 -3.48
C ALA A 209 16.32 -7.08 -4.65
N THR A 210 17.27 -7.90 -5.13
CA THR A 210 17.99 -7.62 -6.38
C THR A 210 17.15 -7.99 -7.61
N SER A 211 16.23 -8.94 -7.46
CA SER A 211 15.40 -9.51 -8.54
C SER A 211 13.98 -8.93 -8.63
N CYS A 212 13.49 -8.29 -7.57
CA CYS A 212 12.17 -7.64 -7.56
C CYS A 212 12.34 -6.12 -7.75
N ALA A 213 11.39 -5.47 -8.42
CA ALA A 213 11.47 -4.03 -8.69
C ALA A 213 11.45 -3.15 -7.42
N THR A 214 10.95 -3.69 -6.32
CA THR A 214 10.82 -3.04 -5.02
C THR A 214 11.14 -4.02 -3.89
N GLY A 215 11.78 -3.53 -2.83
CA GLY A 215 11.88 -4.27 -1.56
C GLY A 215 10.53 -4.38 -0.87
N SER A 216 10.43 -5.28 0.11
CA SER A 216 9.23 -5.52 0.90
C SER A 216 9.46 -5.15 2.37
N GLU A 217 8.37 -4.88 3.08
CA GLU A 217 8.38 -4.50 4.49
C GLU A 217 7.23 -5.17 5.23
N GLY A 218 7.49 -5.51 6.48
CA GLY A 218 6.52 -6.23 7.30
C GLY A 218 6.90 -6.26 8.76
N SER A 219 6.17 -7.09 9.48
CA SER A 219 6.34 -7.34 10.89
C SER A 219 6.71 -8.81 11.11
N GLY A 220 7.25 -9.09 12.29
CA GLY A 220 7.48 -10.42 12.78
C GLY A 220 7.47 -10.44 14.29
N PHE A 221 7.58 -11.61 14.89
CA PHE A 221 7.73 -11.75 16.33
C PHE A 221 8.70 -12.87 16.68
N VAL A 222 9.41 -12.68 17.78
CA VAL A 222 10.33 -13.69 18.32
C VAL A 222 9.50 -14.76 19.02
N TYR A 223 9.65 -16.02 18.62
CA TYR A 223 8.96 -17.15 19.22
C TYR A 223 9.92 -18.16 19.88
N GLU A 224 11.21 -18.07 19.56
CA GLU A 224 12.30 -18.79 20.21
C GLU A 224 13.60 -17.96 20.09
N ASP A 225 14.63 -18.28 20.88
CA ASP A 225 15.91 -17.56 20.87
C ASP A 225 16.51 -17.45 19.45
N GLY A 226 16.61 -16.21 18.97
CA GLY A 226 17.11 -15.90 17.63
C GLY A 226 16.22 -16.35 16.47
N LEU A 227 14.97 -16.77 16.72
CA LEU A 227 14.00 -17.19 15.71
C LEU A 227 12.80 -16.26 15.68
N VAL A 228 12.47 -15.79 14.47
CA VAL A 228 11.39 -14.85 14.20
C VAL A 228 10.40 -15.47 13.21
N ALA A 229 9.11 -15.41 13.54
CA ALA A 229 8.03 -15.77 12.64
C ALA A 229 7.60 -14.54 11.82
N THR A 230 7.25 -14.74 10.54
CA THR A 230 6.65 -13.73 9.66
C THR A 230 5.88 -14.42 8.52
N ASN A 231 5.28 -13.65 7.61
CA ASN A 231 4.68 -14.21 6.41
C ASN A 231 5.70 -14.46 5.30
N ALA A 232 5.47 -15.49 4.50
CA ALA A 232 6.30 -15.80 3.34
C ALA A 232 6.31 -14.65 2.33
N HIS A 233 5.17 -13.99 2.09
CA HIS A 233 5.12 -12.87 1.15
C HIS A 233 5.94 -11.65 1.60
N VAL A 234 6.25 -11.49 2.89
CA VAL A 234 7.12 -10.39 3.37
C VAL A 234 8.54 -10.60 2.88
N VAL A 235 8.99 -11.85 2.74
CA VAL A 235 10.39 -12.21 2.44
C VAL A 235 10.59 -12.78 1.04
N ALA A 236 9.51 -13.01 0.31
CA ALA A 236 9.52 -13.56 -1.04
C ALA A 236 10.43 -12.76 -1.99
N GLY A 237 11.28 -13.48 -2.75
CA GLY A 237 12.21 -12.89 -3.72
C GLY A 237 13.32 -11.99 -3.14
N SER A 238 13.47 -11.93 -1.82
CA SER A 238 14.51 -11.11 -1.18
C SER A 238 15.91 -11.74 -1.27
N THR A 239 16.93 -10.91 -1.41
CA THR A 239 18.34 -11.34 -1.38
C THR A 239 19.03 -10.94 -0.09
N GLU A 240 18.57 -9.86 0.54
CA GLU A 240 19.03 -9.43 1.86
C GLU A 240 17.85 -9.07 2.77
N LEU A 241 17.94 -9.50 4.02
CA LEU A 241 16.92 -9.30 5.05
C LEU A 241 17.53 -8.64 6.28
N ALA A 242 16.78 -7.67 6.81
CA ALA A 242 17.12 -6.98 8.04
C ALA A 242 15.94 -6.94 9.00
N VAL A 243 16.22 -7.12 10.28
CA VAL A 243 15.25 -7.18 11.38
C VAL A 243 15.60 -6.13 12.43
N GLN A 244 14.62 -5.39 12.93
CA GLN A 244 14.78 -4.38 13.99
C GLN A 244 13.79 -4.61 15.14
N VAL A 245 14.31 -4.89 16.33
CA VAL A 245 13.50 -5.10 17.55
C VAL A 245 12.78 -3.80 17.93
N GLY A 246 11.46 -3.87 18.12
CA GLY A 246 10.62 -2.70 18.41
C GLY A 246 10.69 -1.60 17.34
N GLY A 247 11.25 -1.89 16.16
CA GLY A 247 11.56 -0.90 15.12
C GLY A 247 12.61 0.13 15.54
N LYS A 248 13.44 -0.19 16.54
CA LYS A 248 14.44 0.70 17.13
C LYS A 248 15.85 0.11 16.98
N GLY A 249 16.85 0.97 17.13
CA GLY A 249 18.26 0.54 17.18
C GLY A 249 18.81 0.04 15.85
N ARG A 250 19.86 -0.80 15.93
CA ARG A 250 20.56 -1.31 14.74
C ARG A 250 19.76 -2.44 14.10
N PRO A 251 19.70 -2.53 12.76
CA PRO A 251 19.18 -3.72 12.10
C PRO A 251 20.12 -4.92 12.29
N TYR A 252 19.53 -6.10 12.45
CA TYR A 252 20.19 -7.40 12.48
C TYR A 252 20.01 -8.08 11.13
N ARG A 253 21.08 -8.64 10.57
CA ARG A 253 20.97 -9.49 9.38
C ARG A 253 20.20 -10.76 9.74
N ALA A 254 19.27 -11.15 8.88
CA ALA A 254 18.47 -12.35 9.04
C ALA A 254 18.64 -13.28 7.85
N GLU A 255 18.44 -14.57 8.09
CA GLU A 255 18.43 -15.63 7.07
C GLU A 255 17.10 -16.37 7.17
N VAL A 256 16.45 -16.65 6.03
CA VAL A 256 15.25 -17.49 6.02
C VAL A 256 15.67 -18.93 6.26
N VAL A 257 15.04 -19.62 7.21
CA VAL A 257 15.29 -21.04 7.51
C VAL A 257 14.06 -21.92 7.29
N GLU A 258 12.88 -21.33 7.17
CA GLU A 258 11.66 -22.00 6.70
C GLU A 258 10.89 -21.05 5.79
N PHE A 259 10.32 -21.57 4.70
CA PHE A 259 9.56 -20.79 3.74
C PHE A 259 8.47 -21.66 3.11
N ASP A 260 7.22 -21.40 3.50
CA ASP A 260 6.05 -22.05 2.94
C ASP A 260 5.15 -21.01 2.23
N ALA A 261 5.11 -21.10 0.91
CA ALA A 261 4.29 -20.25 0.05
C ALA A 261 2.78 -20.57 0.11
N GLU A 262 2.44 -21.82 0.45
CA GLU A 262 1.05 -22.28 0.59
C GLU A 262 0.48 -21.85 1.93
N ALA A 263 1.20 -22.01 3.04
CA ALA A 263 0.80 -21.53 4.36
C ALA A 263 0.92 -20.00 4.50
N ASP A 264 1.74 -19.36 3.66
CA ASP A 264 2.17 -17.97 3.80
C ASP A 264 2.91 -17.72 5.13
N VAL A 265 3.82 -18.62 5.47
CA VAL A 265 4.62 -18.58 6.70
C VAL A 265 6.10 -18.67 6.35
N ALA A 266 6.91 -17.87 7.02
CA ALA A 266 8.36 -17.96 6.96
C ALA A 266 8.96 -17.82 8.37
N VAL A 267 10.07 -18.54 8.59
CA VAL A 267 10.88 -18.42 9.80
C VAL A 267 12.23 -17.82 9.44
N LEU A 268 12.62 -16.81 10.21
CA LEU A 268 13.91 -16.16 10.11
C LEU A 268 14.80 -16.55 11.28
N ARG A 269 16.05 -16.85 10.99
CA ARG A 269 17.12 -16.97 11.97
C ARG A 269 17.94 -15.69 12.01
N VAL A 270 18.09 -15.13 13.20
CA VAL A 270 18.73 -13.84 13.44
C VAL A 270 19.82 -14.00 14.49
N GLN A 271 21.07 -14.08 14.04
CA GLN A 271 22.20 -14.34 14.93
C GLN A 271 22.45 -13.16 15.88
N GLY A 272 22.48 -13.45 17.18
CA GLY A 272 22.74 -12.45 18.23
C GLY A 272 21.60 -11.45 18.43
N LEU A 273 20.37 -11.82 18.04
CA LEU A 273 19.16 -11.05 18.34
C LEU A 273 18.98 -10.95 19.87
N ASP A 274 18.76 -9.73 20.36
CA ASP A 274 18.53 -9.46 21.78
C ASP A 274 17.07 -9.02 21.95
N ALA A 275 16.19 -10.01 22.08
CA ALA A 275 14.75 -9.81 22.23
C ALA A 275 14.12 -11.05 22.90
N PRO A 276 13.17 -10.88 23.84
CA PRO A 276 12.50 -12.01 24.48
C PRO A 276 11.54 -12.70 23.49
N ALA A 277 11.47 -14.04 23.58
CA ALA A 277 10.46 -14.82 22.87
C ALA A 277 9.08 -14.65 23.52
N LEU A 278 8.03 -14.63 22.70
CA LEU A 278 6.65 -14.68 23.16
C LEU A 278 6.18 -16.11 23.38
N ASP A 279 5.40 -16.30 24.44
CA ASP A 279 4.69 -17.55 24.68
C ASP A 279 3.47 -17.68 23.77
N PHE A 280 3.02 -18.91 23.53
CA PHE A 280 1.82 -19.20 22.74
C PHE A 280 0.60 -19.44 23.62
N GLY A 281 -0.47 -18.74 23.29
CA GLY A 281 -1.75 -18.80 23.99
C GLY A 281 -2.64 -19.94 23.53
N ASN A 282 -3.82 -19.99 24.13
CA ASN A 282 -4.92 -20.80 23.64
C ASN A 282 -5.62 -20.04 22.50
N GLY A 283 -6.11 -20.75 21.48
CA GLY A 283 -6.85 -20.10 20.39
C GLY A 283 -8.07 -19.34 20.90
N LEU A 284 -8.49 -18.33 20.14
CA LEU A 284 -9.61 -17.46 20.48
C LEU A 284 -10.94 -17.96 19.90
N GLY A 285 -12.03 -17.58 20.54
CA GLY A 285 -13.40 -17.76 20.08
C GLY A 285 -14.04 -16.46 19.58
N PRO A 286 -15.21 -16.54 18.92
CA PRO A 286 -15.97 -15.35 18.50
C PRO A 286 -16.31 -14.44 19.69
N GLY A 287 -15.98 -13.15 19.55
CA GLY A 287 -16.22 -12.13 20.57
C GLY A 287 -15.04 -11.86 21.50
N ASP A 288 -14.01 -12.71 21.49
CA ASP A 288 -12.82 -12.51 22.33
C ASP A 288 -12.00 -11.31 21.85
N ASP A 289 -11.45 -10.57 22.80
CA ASP A 289 -10.57 -9.43 22.55
C ASP A 289 -9.12 -9.87 22.35
N SER A 290 -8.42 -9.10 21.54
CA SER A 290 -7.06 -9.36 21.07
C SER A 290 -6.41 -8.05 20.65
N VAL A 291 -5.12 -8.09 20.32
CA VAL A 291 -4.41 -6.94 19.77
C VAL A 291 -3.50 -7.36 18.64
N VAL A 292 -3.56 -6.58 17.56
CA VAL A 292 -2.62 -6.64 16.45
C VAL A 292 -1.53 -5.61 16.70
N VAL A 293 -0.28 -6.06 16.61
CA VAL A 293 0.88 -5.18 16.78
C VAL A 293 1.86 -5.36 15.62
N GLY A 294 2.49 -4.27 15.19
CA GLY A 294 3.37 -4.30 14.03
C GLY A 294 3.83 -2.92 13.54
N PHE A 295 4.31 -2.88 12.30
CA PHE A 295 4.98 -1.72 11.70
C PHE A 295 4.32 -1.34 10.36
N PRO A 296 3.08 -0.83 10.38
CA PRO A 296 2.40 -0.49 9.15
C PRO A 296 3.13 0.59 8.34
N ALA A 297 3.24 0.39 7.02
CA ALA A 297 3.91 1.28 6.08
C ALA A 297 5.35 1.67 6.51
N ASN A 298 6.13 0.70 7.00
CA ASN A 298 7.47 0.88 7.59
C ASN A 298 7.54 1.82 8.80
N GLY A 299 6.37 2.17 9.33
CA GLY A 299 6.21 3.21 10.31
C GLY A 299 6.74 2.83 11.69
N PRO A 300 6.42 3.66 12.70
CA PRO A 300 6.66 3.31 14.08
C PRO A 300 5.78 2.12 14.51
N TYR A 301 6.17 1.49 15.63
CA TYR A 301 5.38 0.45 16.27
C TYR A 301 3.94 0.93 16.50
N THR A 302 2.99 0.12 16.06
CA THR A 302 1.56 0.41 16.12
C THR A 302 0.85 -0.69 16.89
N ILE A 303 -0.16 -0.29 17.66
CA ILE A 303 -1.00 -1.17 18.47
C ILE A 303 -2.43 -0.95 18.02
N SER A 304 -3.09 -2.00 17.54
CA SER A 304 -4.49 -1.98 17.12
C SER A 304 -5.28 -3.02 17.89
N PRO A 305 -6.12 -2.62 18.86
CA PRO A 305 -7.12 -3.50 19.45
C PRO A 305 -7.94 -4.20 18.36
N ALA A 306 -8.25 -5.46 18.59
CA ALA A 306 -8.99 -6.30 17.67
C ALA A 306 -9.96 -7.22 18.43
N ARG A 307 -11.10 -7.56 17.81
CA ARG A 307 -12.05 -8.51 18.35
C ARG A 307 -12.36 -9.60 17.33
N VAL A 308 -12.34 -10.86 17.77
CA VAL A 308 -12.55 -11.99 16.87
C VAL A 308 -14.00 -12.00 16.39
N ARG A 309 -14.19 -11.98 15.07
CA ARG A 309 -15.49 -12.14 14.42
C ARG A 309 -15.87 -13.61 14.37
N GLU A 310 -14.98 -14.41 13.84
CA GLU A 310 -15.12 -15.86 13.73
C GLU A 310 -13.78 -16.52 13.38
N LYS A 311 -13.75 -17.84 13.51
CA LYS A 311 -12.70 -18.71 12.99
C LYS A 311 -13.27 -19.49 11.81
N ILE A 312 -12.56 -19.48 10.68
CA ILE A 312 -13.02 -20.05 9.41
C ILE A 312 -11.88 -20.73 8.67
N ASN A 313 -12.22 -21.72 7.85
CA ASN A 313 -11.33 -22.27 6.84
C ASN A 313 -11.50 -21.45 5.56
N ALA A 314 -10.61 -20.49 5.34
CA ALA A 314 -10.64 -19.60 4.20
C ALA A 314 -10.00 -20.29 2.98
N ARG A 315 -10.72 -20.31 1.85
CA ARG A 315 -10.20 -20.81 0.58
C ARG A 315 -9.73 -19.63 -0.26
N GLY A 316 -8.42 -19.50 -0.41
CA GLY A 316 -7.76 -18.46 -1.18
C GLY A 316 -6.79 -19.05 -2.19
N LEU A 317 -5.89 -18.19 -2.68
CA LEU A 317 -4.71 -18.60 -3.44
C LEU A 317 -3.46 -18.59 -2.54
N ASP A 318 -2.42 -19.28 -2.98
CA ASP A 318 -1.06 -19.15 -2.43
C ASP A 318 -0.47 -17.76 -2.73
N ILE A 319 0.71 -17.44 -2.18
CA ILE A 319 1.32 -16.11 -2.34
C ILE A 319 1.72 -15.77 -3.80
N TYR A 320 1.68 -16.74 -4.71
CA TYR A 320 2.03 -16.59 -6.12
C TYR A 320 0.81 -16.64 -7.05
N ASP A 321 -0.40 -16.69 -6.50
CA ASP A 321 -1.65 -16.85 -7.26
C ASP A 321 -1.66 -18.08 -8.19
N SER A 322 -0.88 -19.10 -7.85
CA SER A 322 -0.61 -20.27 -8.69
C SER A 322 -1.57 -21.42 -8.43
N GLN A 323 -2.05 -21.56 -7.19
CA GLN A 323 -2.96 -22.65 -6.79
C GLN A 323 -3.89 -22.26 -5.64
N SER A 324 -5.00 -23.01 -5.50
CA SER A 324 -5.94 -22.81 -4.41
C SER A 324 -5.51 -23.56 -3.16
N VAL A 325 -5.51 -22.84 -2.04
CA VAL A 325 -5.16 -23.35 -0.71
C VAL A 325 -6.30 -23.08 0.28
N VAL A 326 -6.32 -23.81 1.39
CA VAL A 326 -7.28 -23.63 2.47
C VAL A 326 -6.50 -23.42 3.75
N ARG A 327 -6.78 -22.31 4.44
CA ARG A 327 -6.08 -21.92 5.67
C ARG A 327 -7.07 -21.70 6.80
N GLU A 328 -6.78 -22.17 8.01
CA GLU A 328 -7.56 -21.82 9.20
C GLU A 328 -7.17 -20.40 9.66
N VAL A 329 -8.12 -19.47 9.59
CA VAL A 329 -7.91 -18.05 9.91
C VAL A 329 -8.91 -17.53 10.91
N TYR A 330 -8.49 -16.53 11.70
CA TYR A 330 -9.39 -15.62 12.38
C TYR A 330 -9.79 -14.48 11.44
N ALA A 331 -11.09 -14.20 11.38
CA ALA A 331 -11.59 -12.90 10.94
C ALA A 331 -11.65 -11.98 12.15
N LEU A 332 -11.12 -10.78 12.04
CA LEU A 332 -10.97 -9.83 13.15
C LEU A 332 -11.70 -8.53 12.81
N ARG A 333 -12.35 -7.92 13.79
CA ARG A 333 -12.72 -6.50 13.74
C ARG A 333 -11.58 -5.70 14.32
N GLY A 334 -10.97 -4.83 13.52
CA GLY A 334 -9.81 -4.01 13.91
C GLY A 334 -9.12 -3.41 12.69
N ILE A 335 -8.18 -2.50 12.90
CA ILE A 335 -7.49 -1.80 11.81
C ILE A 335 -6.21 -2.57 11.45
N VAL A 336 -6.27 -3.32 10.34
CA VAL A 336 -5.10 -3.96 9.74
C VAL A 336 -4.68 -3.22 8.47
N ARG A 337 -3.39 -2.91 8.38
CA ARG A 337 -2.77 -2.15 7.27
C ARG A 337 -1.54 -2.87 6.73
N GLU A 338 -1.13 -2.51 5.52
CA GLU A 338 0.16 -2.89 4.93
C GLU A 338 1.30 -2.67 5.91
N GLY A 339 2.19 -3.65 6.05
CA GLY A 339 3.27 -3.68 7.04
C GLY A 339 2.91 -4.38 8.37
N ASN A 340 1.63 -4.63 8.68
CA ASN A 340 1.25 -5.51 9.81
C ASN A 340 1.43 -7.00 9.48
N SER A 341 1.56 -7.37 8.20
CA SER A 341 1.81 -8.76 7.77
C SER A 341 3.00 -9.35 8.52
N GLY A 342 2.81 -10.56 9.06
CA GLY A 342 3.76 -11.29 9.88
C GLY A 342 3.75 -10.87 11.36
N GLY A 343 3.04 -9.79 11.72
CA GLY A 343 2.87 -9.35 13.10
C GLY A 343 2.00 -10.32 13.91
N PRO A 344 2.23 -10.46 15.22
CA PRO A 344 1.47 -11.38 16.03
C PRO A 344 0.06 -10.84 16.33
N LEU A 345 -0.90 -11.77 16.43
CA LEU A 345 -2.17 -11.56 17.12
C LEU A 345 -2.00 -12.02 18.56
N ILE A 346 -2.22 -11.11 19.51
CA ILE A 346 -1.94 -11.32 20.93
C ILE A 346 -3.24 -11.37 21.74
N ASP A 347 -3.35 -12.34 22.65
CA ASP A 347 -4.47 -12.46 23.60
C ASP A 347 -4.32 -11.54 24.82
N ALA A 348 -5.32 -11.51 25.70
CA ALA A 348 -5.32 -10.65 26.89
C ALA A 348 -4.21 -10.98 27.91
N ASP A 349 -3.61 -12.17 27.81
CA ASP A 349 -2.53 -12.63 28.69
C ASP A 349 -1.14 -12.30 28.11
N GLY A 350 -1.07 -11.69 26.92
CA GLY A 350 0.18 -11.34 26.25
C GLY A 350 0.77 -12.46 25.40
N ASN A 351 0.02 -13.53 25.12
CA ASN A 351 0.49 -14.67 24.34
C ASN A 351 0.08 -14.59 22.88
N VAL A 352 0.87 -15.21 22.00
CA VAL A 352 0.58 -15.32 20.57
C VAL A 352 -0.50 -16.36 20.33
N VAL A 353 -1.56 -15.96 19.64
CA VAL A 353 -2.68 -16.84 19.24
C VAL A 353 -2.83 -16.98 17.72
N GLY A 354 -2.09 -16.18 16.96
CA GLY A 354 -2.06 -16.21 15.50
C GLY A 354 -1.09 -15.19 14.91
N MET A 355 -1.05 -15.11 13.58
CA MET A 355 -0.18 -14.21 12.82
C MET A 355 -0.96 -13.48 11.74
N VAL A 356 -0.94 -12.15 11.74
CA VAL A 356 -1.66 -11.32 10.77
C VAL A 356 -1.06 -11.51 9.39
N PHE A 357 -1.90 -11.76 8.38
CA PHE A 357 -1.42 -11.99 7.00
C PHE A 357 -2.18 -11.19 5.94
N ALA A 358 -3.43 -10.81 6.22
CA ALA A 358 -4.26 -10.12 5.23
C ALA A 358 -5.27 -9.17 5.87
N ARG A 359 -5.90 -8.37 5.02
CA ARG A 359 -7.06 -7.53 5.37
C ARG A 359 -8.17 -7.73 4.35
N SER A 360 -9.39 -7.38 4.74
CA SER A 360 -10.54 -7.40 3.84
C SER A 360 -10.33 -6.43 2.66
N ALA A 361 -10.79 -6.85 1.49
CA ALA A 361 -10.86 -6.01 0.29
C ALA A 361 -12.07 -5.08 0.30
N THR A 362 -13.08 -5.36 1.13
CA THR A 362 -14.39 -4.70 1.10
C THR A 362 -14.77 -3.98 2.39
N ASP A 363 -14.08 -4.26 3.52
CA ASP A 363 -14.30 -3.63 4.81
C ASP A 363 -12.99 -3.19 5.46
N ASP A 364 -12.81 -1.88 5.63
CA ASP A 364 -11.58 -1.32 6.18
C ASP A 364 -11.40 -1.63 7.69
N GLU A 365 -12.42 -2.14 8.39
CA GLU A 365 -12.35 -2.62 9.78
C GLU A 365 -12.20 -4.15 9.90
N THR A 366 -11.89 -4.87 8.82
CA THR A 366 -11.71 -6.33 8.87
C THR A 366 -10.29 -6.76 8.50
N GLY A 367 -9.67 -7.49 9.43
CA GLY A 367 -8.35 -8.10 9.29
C GLY A 367 -8.42 -9.63 9.37
N TYR A 368 -7.36 -10.29 8.89
CA TYR A 368 -7.23 -11.74 8.92
C TYR A 368 -5.88 -12.18 9.49
N ALA A 369 -5.93 -13.17 10.37
CA ALA A 369 -4.74 -13.78 10.97
C ALA A 369 -4.79 -15.31 10.82
N LEU A 370 -3.68 -15.91 10.42
CA LEU A 370 -3.46 -17.35 10.48
C LEU A 370 -3.55 -17.78 11.94
N THR A 371 -4.26 -18.87 12.21
CA THR A 371 -4.38 -19.37 13.59
C THR A 371 -3.08 -20.03 14.05
N ARG A 372 -2.90 -20.18 15.37
CA ARG A 372 -1.75 -20.94 15.91
C ARG A 372 -1.61 -22.35 15.28
N PRO A 373 -2.67 -23.18 15.17
CA PRO A 373 -2.54 -24.48 14.49
C PRO A 373 -2.09 -24.38 13.03
N GLU A 374 -2.49 -23.31 12.32
CA GLU A 374 -2.13 -23.09 10.92
C GLU A 374 -0.65 -22.78 10.71
N ILE A 375 0.03 -22.22 11.72
CA ILE A 375 1.45 -21.84 11.61
C ILE A 375 2.39 -22.80 12.35
N ALA A 376 1.84 -23.77 13.10
CA ALA A 376 2.63 -24.54 14.07
C ALA A 376 3.68 -25.44 13.40
N ASP A 377 3.32 -26.09 12.30
CA ASP A 377 4.19 -27.04 11.62
C ASP A 377 5.42 -26.31 11.00
N GLU A 378 5.24 -25.11 10.46
CA GLU A 378 6.32 -24.30 9.89
C GLU A 378 7.23 -23.70 10.98
N LEU A 379 6.69 -23.33 12.15
CA LEU A 379 7.51 -22.89 13.27
C LEU A 379 8.39 -24.04 13.80
N ASP A 380 7.82 -25.25 13.94
CA ASP A 380 8.57 -26.43 14.35
C ASP A 380 9.64 -26.82 13.31
N ALA A 381 9.32 -26.72 12.01
CA ALA A 381 10.27 -26.95 10.93
C ALA A 381 11.44 -25.94 10.95
N GLY A 382 11.13 -24.65 11.09
CA GLY A 382 12.14 -23.59 11.18
C GLY A 382 13.02 -23.68 12.42
N ALA A 383 12.49 -24.17 13.54
CA ALA A 383 13.28 -24.45 14.73
C ALA A 383 14.28 -25.60 14.53
N ALA A 384 13.88 -26.63 13.78
CA ALA A 384 14.72 -27.76 13.44
C ALA A 384 15.78 -27.44 12.36
N GLU A 385 15.47 -26.56 11.41
CA GLU A 385 16.32 -26.23 10.27
C GLU A 385 17.44 -25.24 10.64
N ARG A 386 18.65 -25.52 10.14
CA ARG A 386 19.86 -24.72 10.40
C ARG A 386 20.43 -24.09 9.14
N ALA A 387 20.08 -24.60 7.97
CA ALA A 387 20.55 -24.09 6.69
C ALA A 387 19.62 -22.99 6.17
N PRO A 388 20.16 -21.92 5.55
CA PRO A 388 19.33 -20.95 4.85
C PRO A 388 18.53 -21.59 3.71
N GLN A 389 17.25 -21.26 3.62
CA GLN A 389 16.34 -21.67 2.56
C GLN A 389 16.19 -20.58 1.50
N PRO A 390 15.94 -20.93 0.23
CA PRO A 390 15.60 -19.96 -0.81
C PRO A 390 14.26 -19.26 -0.51
N THR A 391 14.16 -17.98 -0.87
CA THR A 391 12.96 -17.15 -0.66
C THR A 391 11.98 -17.17 -1.85
N GLY A 392 12.10 -18.15 -2.74
CA GLY A 392 11.26 -18.25 -3.94
C GLY A 392 11.40 -17.06 -4.91
N GLN A 393 10.30 -16.72 -5.58
CA GLN A 393 10.23 -15.66 -6.59
C GLN A 393 9.57 -14.40 -6.03
N CYS A 394 9.52 -13.32 -6.81
CA CYS A 394 8.74 -12.14 -6.45
C CYS A 394 7.24 -12.49 -6.48
N THR A 395 6.47 -11.96 -5.53
CA THR A 395 5.00 -12.02 -5.58
C THR A 395 4.47 -11.13 -6.72
N ASN A 396 3.28 -11.45 -7.25
CA ASN A 396 2.69 -10.81 -8.43
C ASN A 396 1.99 -9.46 -8.15
#